data_AF-A0A554G0V9-F1
#
_entry.id   AF-A0A554G0V9-F1
#
_cell.length_a   1.000
_cell.length_b   1.000
_cell.length_c   1.000
_cell.angle_alpha   90.00
_cell.angle_beta   90.00
_cell.angle_gamma   90.00
#
_symmetry.space_group_name_H-M   'P 1'
#
loop_
_entity.id
_entity.type
_entity.pdbx_description
1 polymer ?
#
loop_
_entity_poly.entity_id
_entity_poly.type
_entity_poly.pdbx_seq_one_letter_code
_entity_poly.pdbx_strand_id
1 'polypeptide(L)'
;MMRHPFVLTALGIAAVFLSLHLGGGRQYVGVLSGTVVGGPWSMGFGLGYALAWFGAVLAAPVLLLAGLADAWLQSNSKVSVSSQRE
;
A
#
# COMPACT_ATOMS: atom_id res chain seq x y z
N MET A 1 9.73 13.13 -14.64
CA MET A 1 8.52 13.19 -13.80
C MET A 1 8.03 11.77 -13.61
N MET A 2 8.01 11.26 -12.37
CA MET A 2 7.74 9.83 -12.08
C MET A 2 6.32 9.48 -12.52
N ARG A 3 6.19 8.43 -13.35
CA ARG A 3 5.02 8.24 -14.22
C ARG A 3 3.73 7.88 -13.49
N HIS A 4 3.74 7.33 -12.27
CA HIS A 4 2.52 7.08 -11.48
C HIS A 4 2.82 7.09 -9.97
N PRO A 5 2.76 8.25 -9.29
CA PRO A 5 3.10 8.34 -7.86
C PRO A 5 2.19 7.46 -6.98
N PHE A 6 0.90 7.33 -7.34
CA PHE A 6 -0.04 6.50 -6.58
C PHE A 6 0.31 5.01 -6.62
N VAL A 7 0.73 4.50 -7.79
CA VAL A 7 1.13 3.09 -7.95
C VAL A 7 2.38 2.79 -7.12
N LEU A 8 3.38 3.69 -7.16
CA LEU A 8 4.61 3.50 -6.39
C LEU A 8 4.36 3.52 -4.88
N THR A 9 3.51 4.45 -4.41
CA THR A 9 3.12 4.48 -3.00
C THR A 9 2.37 3.20 -2.59
N ALA A 10 1.44 2.72 -3.43
CA ALA A 10 0.71 1.48 -3.16
C ALA A 10 1.65 0.26 -3.08
N LEU A 11 2.59 0.14 -4.01
CA LEU A 11 3.59 -0.91 -4.01
C LEU A 11 4.51 -0.81 -2.78
N GLY A 12 4.90 0.41 -2.38
CA GLY A 12 5.70 0.63 -1.17
C GLY A 12 4.98 0.15 0.09
N ILE A 13 3.69 0.51 0.25
CA ILE A 13 2.87 0.07 1.38
C ILE A 13 2.75 -1.46 1.40
N ALA A 14 2.47 -2.07 0.24
CA ALA A 14 2.37 -3.52 0.11
C ALA A 14 3.70 -4.23 0.45
N ALA A 15 4.83 -3.69 -0.01
CA ALA A 15 6.16 -4.23 0.26
C ALA A 15 6.54 -4.15 1.75
N VAL A 16 6.23 -3.03 2.42
CA VAL A 16 6.44 -2.86 3.86
C VAL A 16 5.60 -3.87 4.63
N PHE A 17 4.30 -3.98 4.32
CA PHE A 17 3.43 -4.96 4.95
C PHE A 17 3.93 -6.38 4.73
N LEU A 18 4.29 -6.75 3.50
CA LEU A 18 4.78 -8.08 3.16
C LEU A 18 6.05 -8.43 3.94
N SER A 19 6.99 -7.48 4.04
CA SER A 19 8.24 -7.67 4.79
C SER A 19 7.95 -7.91 6.29
N LEU A 20 7.05 -7.10 6.88
CA LEU A 20 6.66 -7.28 8.27
C LEU A 20 5.87 -8.59 8.49
N HIS A 21 5.04 -8.99 7.52
CA HIS A 21 4.25 -10.21 7.58
C HIS A 21 5.12 -11.47 7.53
N LEU A 22 6.04 -11.54 6.57
CA LEU A 22 7.00 -12.64 6.44
C LEU A 22 8.00 -12.67 7.61
N GLY A 23 8.35 -11.50 8.15
CA GLY A 23 9.16 -11.36 9.37
C GLY A 23 8.43 -11.74 10.67
N GLY A 24 7.21 -12.25 10.60
CA GLY A 24 6.47 -12.73 11.77
C GLY A 24 5.74 -11.64 12.56
N GLY A 25 5.54 -10.45 12.00
CA GLY A 25 4.91 -9.29 12.66
C GLY A 25 3.58 -9.58 13.34
N ARG A 26 2.82 -10.57 12.84
CA ARG A 26 1.56 -11.05 13.44
C ARG A 26 1.67 -11.41 14.92
N GLN A 27 2.82 -11.88 15.38
CA GLN A 27 3.03 -12.33 16.76
C GLN A 27 2.93 -11.17 17.75
N TYR A 28 3.26 -9.95 17.32
CA TYR A 28 3.24 -8.76 18.16
C TYR A 28 1.83 -8.15 18.28
N VAL A 29 0.86 -8.57 17.46
CA VAL A 29 -0.54 -8.16 17.62
C VAL A 29 -1.16 -8.75 18.89
N GLY A 30 -0.71 -9.92 19.33
CA GLY A 30 -1.12 -10.51 20.61
C GLY A 30 -0.83 -9.61 21.82
N VAL A 31 0.26 -8.82 21.73
CA VAL A 31 0.61 -7.82 22.75
C VAL A 31 -0.39 -6.66 22.74
N LEU A 32 -0.84 -6.22 21.56
CA LEU A 32 -1.87 -5.18 21.45
C LEU A 32 -3.23 -5.64 21.95
N SER A 33 -3.59 -6.91 21.74
CA SER A 33 -4.84 -7.48 22.26
C SER A 33 -4.77 -7.85 23.74
N GLY A 34 -3.62 -7.69 24.40
CA GLY A 34 -3.43 -8.05 25.81
C GLY A 34 -3.40 -9.57 26.07
N THR A 35 -3.26 -10.38 25.04
CA THR A 35 -3.23 -11.85 25.13
C THR A 35 -1.82 -12.41 25.28
N VAL A 36 -0.80 -11.58 25.08
CA VAL A 36 0.61 -11.92 25.26
C VAL A 36 1.30 -10.80 26.03
N VAL A 37 2.11 -11.15 27.03
CA VAL A 37 2.95 -10.18 27.76
C VAL A 37 4.11 -9.76 26.86
N GLY A 38 4.27 -8.45 26.63
CA GLY A 38 5.33 -7.90 25.79
C GLY A 38 5.88 -6.59 26.35
N GLY A 39 7.05 -6.19 25.87
CA GLY A 39 7.68 -4.92 26.23
C GLY A 39 7.29 -3.77 25.29
N PRO A 40 7.74 -2.53 25.57
CA PRO A 40 7.46 -1.35 24.75
C PRO A 40 7.83 -1.53 23.27
N TRP A 41 8.95 -2.19 22.99
CA TRP A 41 9.36 -2.50 21.62
C TRP A 41 8.40 -3.46 20.92
N SER A 42 7.92 -4.49 21.62
CA SER A 42 6.95 -5.45 21.10
C SER A 42 5.63 -4.76 20.77
N MET A 43 5.20 -3.81 21.61
CA MET A 43 4.01 -2.99 21.37
C MET A 43 4.17 -2.11 20.13
N GLY A 44 5.33 -1.46 19.97
CA GLY A 44 5.65 -0.67 18.78
C GLY A 44 5.65 -1.50 17.49
N PHE A 45 6.25 -2.69 17.50
CA PHE A 45 6.22 -3.60 16.36
C PHE A 45 4.81 -4.10 16.02
N GLY A 46 4.00 -4.44 17.04
CA GLY A 46 2.62 -4.83 16.86
C GLY A 46 1.79 -3.71 16.22
N LEU A 47 1.97 -2.48 16.70
CA LEU A 47 1.28 -1.30 16.16
C LEU A 47 1.72 -1.01 14.73
N GLY A 48 3.02 -1.04 14.45
CA GLY A 48 3.56 -0.87 13.11
C GLY A 48 3.03 -1.91 12.12
N TYR A 49 2.97 -3.18 12.55
CA TYR A 49 2.38 -4.25 11.74
C TYR A 49 0.89 -4.03 11.49
N ALA A 50 0.12 -3.63 12.51
CA ALA A 50 -1.31 -3.35 12.37
C ALA A 50 -1.57 -2.18 11.39
N LEU A 51 -0.81 -1.09 11.52
CA LEU A 51 -0.89 0.06 10.61
C LEU A 51 -0.50 -0.33 9.17
N ALA A 52 0.55 -1.12 8.99
CA ALA A 52 0.95 -1.61 7.67
C ALA A 52 -0.14 -2.50 7.06
N TRP A 53 -0.79 -3.35 7.87
CA TRP A 53 -1.93 -4.17 7.43
C TRP A 53 -3.10 -3.30 6.97
N PHE A 54 -3.50 -2.30 7.75
CA PHE A 54 -4.56 -1.36 7.33
C PHE A 54 -4.18 -0.61 6.06
N GLY A 55 -2.94 -0.16 5.95
CA GLY A 55 -2.43 0.46 4.73
C GLY A 55 -2.54 -0.47 3.52
N ALA A 56 -2.11 -1.73 3.66
CA ALA A 56 -2.13 -2.70 2.57
C ALA A 56 -3.53 -3.14 2.17
N VAL A 57 -4.48 -3.22 3.12
CA VAL A 57 -5.86 -3.67 2.86
C VAL A 57 -6.76 -2.53 2.40
N LEU A 58 -6.58 -1.32 2.94
CA LEU A 58 -7.46 -0.18 2.64
C LEU A 58 -6.83 0.79 1.65
N ALA A 59 -5.63 1.28 1.92
CA ALA A 59 -5.02 2.35 1.13
C ALA A 59 -4.43 1.84 -0.19
N ALA A 60 -3.69 0.73 -0.17
CA ALA A 60 -2.99 0.23 -1.36
C ALA A 60 -3.95 -0.10 -2.53
N PRO A 61 -5.12 -0.75 -2.34
CA PRO A 61 -6.06 -1.00 -3.44
C PRO A 61 -6.64 0.29 -4.02
N VAL A 62 -6.99 1.26 -3.16
CA VAL A 62 -7.52 2.55 -3.60
C VAL A 62 -6.48 3.31 -4.42
N LEU A 63 -5.23 3.32 -3.96
CA LEU A 63 -4.12 3.98 -4.66
C LEU A 63 -3.78 3.29 -5.99
N LEU A 64 -3.84 1.95 -6.05
CA LEU A 64 -3.66 1.20 -7.30
C LEU A 64 -4.77 1.53 -8.30
N LEU A 65 -6.03 1.53 -7.86
CA LEU A 65 -7.17 1.88 -8.70
C LEU A 65 -7.07 3.32 -9.20
N ALA A 66 -6.69 4.26 -8.33
CA ALA A 66 -6.46 5.65 -8.70
C ALA A 66 -5.35 5.77 -9.76
N GLY A 67 -4.24 5.06 -9.58
CA GLY A 67 -3.15 5.03 -10.55
C GLY A 67 -3.54 4.42 -11.89
N LEU A 68 -4.35 3.35 -11.88
CA LEU A 68 -4.84 2.70 -13.10
C LEU A 68 -5.84 3.58 -13.85
N ALA A 69 -6.76 4.23 -13.12
CA ALA A 69 -7.71 5.19 -13.69
C ALA A 69 -6.98 6.36 -14.36
N ASP A 70 -5.97 6.93 -13.69
CA ASP A 70 -5.14 8.00 -14.23
C ASP A 70 -4.40 7.56 -15.52
N ALA A 71 -3.80 6.36 -15.51
CA ALA A 71 -3.14 5.81 -16.68
C ALA A 71 -4.11 5.59 -17.86
N TRP A 72 -5.31 5.09 -17.58
CA TRP A 72 -6.33 4.84 -18.60
C TRP A 72 -6.83 6.14 -19.24
N LEU A 73 -7.12 7.16 -18.43
CA LEU A 73 -7.54 8.47 -18.92
C LEU A 73 -6.47 9.11 -19.82
N GLN A 74 -5.20 9.06 -19.40
CA GLN A 74 -4.09 9.60 -20.20
C GLN A 74 -3.89 8.85 -21.53
N SER A 75 -4.15 7.54 -21.56
CA SER A 75 -4.05 6.74 -22.79
C SER A 75 -5.11 7.17 -23.82
N ASN A 76 -6.37 7.31 -23.40
CA ASN A 76 -7.46 7.70 -24.30
C ASN A 76 -7.29 9.10 -24.89
N SER A 77 -6.76 10.05 -24.09
CA SER A 77 -6.49 11.41 -24.59
C SER A 77 -5.47 11.42 -25.73
N LYS A 78 -4.45 10.57 -25.68
CA LYS A 78 -3.42 10.49 -26.75
C LYS A 78 -4.00 9.97 -28.06
N VAL A 79 -4.86 8.94 -27.99
CA VAL A 79 -5.50 8.32 -29.16
C VAL A 79 -6.42 9.32 -29.88
N SER A 80 -7.16 10.15 -29.13
CA SER A 80 -8.03 11.18 -29.71
C SER A 80 -7.24 12.24 -30.49
N VAL A 81 -6.07 12.66 -29.98
CA VAL A 81 -5.24 13.69 -30.63
C VAL A 81 -4.58 13.18 -31.91
N SER A 82 -4.15 11.91 -31.95
CA SER A 82 -3.59 11.33 -33.19
C SER A 82 -4.64 11.20 -34.29
N SER A 83 -5.89 10.85 -33.96
CA SER A 83 -6.98 10.70 -34.92
C SER A 83 -7.44 12.01 -35.57
N GLN A 84 -7.11 13.17 -35.01
CA GLN A 84 -7.45 14.50 -35.56
C GLN A 84 -6.37 15.08 -36.48
N ARG A 85 -5.23 14.38 -36.63
CA ARG A 85 -4.09 14.82 -37.46
C ARG A 85 -3.96 14.07 -38.78
N GLU A 86 -4.86 13.12 -39.04
CA GLU A 86 -5.01 12.38 -40.29
C GLU A 86 -6.18 12.96 -41.10
#